data_AF-A0A519KMJ4-F1
#
_entry.id   AF-A0A519KMJ4-F1
#
_cell.length_a   1.000
_cell.length_b   1.000
_cell.length_c   1.000
_cell.angle_alpha   90.00
_cell.angle_beta   90.00
_cell.angle_gamma   90.00
#
_symmetry.space_group_name_H-M   'P 1'
#
loop_
_entity.id
_entity.type
_entity.pdbx_description
1 polymer ?
#
loop_
_entity_poly.entity_id
_entity_poly.type
_entity_poly.pdbx_seq_one_letter_code
_entity_poly.pdbx_strand_id
1 'polypeptide(L)' 'MRGIYLDYNASGLVRPEVLEIMTRALADNGNPSAVHAAGRRARARVETARAQVGDLVGADPT' A
#
# COMPACT_ATOMS: atom_id res chain seq x y z
N MET A 1 0.97 -14.44 29.31
CA MET A 1 0.02 -15.11 28.39
C MET A 1 -0.12 -14.25 27.14
N ARG A 2 -0.03 -14.83 25.94
CA ARG A 2 -0.45 -14.14 24.71
C ARG A 2 -1.97 -14.21 24.62
N GLY A 3 -2.63 -13.07 24.44
CA GLY A 3 -4.07 -13.02 24.17
C GLY A 3 -4.38 -13.62 22.81
N ILE A 4 -5.55 -14.24 22.68
CA ILE A 4 -6.08 -14.70 21.40
C ILE A 4 -6.99 -13.60 20.84
N TYR A 5 -6.70 -13.10 19.65
CA TYR A 5 -7.52 -12.10 18.96
C TYR A 5 -8.60 -12.80 18.12
N LEU A 6 -9.87 -12.61 18.48
CA LEU A 6 -11.02 -13.29 17.89
C LEU A 6 -11.99 -12.34 17.18
N ASP A 7 -11.55 -11.13 16.84
CA ASP A 7 -12.40 -10.08 16.25
C ASP A 7 -11.93 -9.61 14.86
N TYR A 8 -11.57 -10.57 14.00
CA TYR A 8 -11.11 -10.29 12.63
C TYR A 8 -12.20 -9.69 11.71
N ASN A 9 -13.47 -9.71 12.14
CA ASN A 9 -14.56 -9.07 11.40
C ASN A 9 -14.60 -7.55 11.65
N ALA A 10 -14.13 -7.07 12.81
CA ALA A 10 -14.02 -5.63 13.07
C ALA A 10 -12.79 -5.03 12.36
N SER A 11 -11.63 -5.68 12.48
CA SER A 11 -10.41 -5.31 11.76
C SER A 11 -9.38 -6.44 11.82
N GLY A 12 -8.35 -6.37 10.98
CA GLY A 12 -7.23 -7.32 10.96
C GLY A 12 -5.95 -6.70 11.51
N LEU A 13 -5.08 -7.53 12.07
CA LEU A 13 -3.69 -7.14 12.32
C LEU A 13 -2.98 -6.89 10.98
N VAL A 14 -2.24 -5.79 10.89
CA VAL A 14 -1.41 -5.49 9.72
C VAL A 14 -0.37 -6.58 9.57
N ARG A 15 -0.28 -7.17 8.38
CA ARG A 15 0.71 -8.20 8.06
C ARG A 15 2.13 -7.60 8.10
N PRO A 16 3.15 -8.33 8.59
CA PRO A 16 4.52 -7.80 8.69
C PRO A 16 5.07 -7.26 7.35
N GLU A 17 4.76 -7.92 6.24
CA GLU A 17 5.15 -7.50 4.89
C GLU A 17 4.55 -6.14 4.51
N VAL A 18 3.32 -5.86 4.93
CA VAL A 18 2.65 -4.57 4.68
C VAL A 18 3.30 -3.49 5.54
N LEU A 19 3.62 -3.79 6.80
CA LEU A 19 4.30 -2.84 7.68
C LEU A 19 5.64 -2.39 7.10
N GLU A 20 6.47 -3.33 6.61
CA GLU A 20 7.77 -3.03 6.01
C GLU A 20 7.64 -2.10 4.79
N ILE A 21 6.70 -2.40 3.88
CA ILE A 21 6.46 -1.61 2.67
C ILE A 21 5.96 -0.21 3.05
N MET A 22 4.99 -0.13 3.98
CA MET A 22 4.42 1.13 4.41
C MET A 22 5.45 2.01 5.12
N THR A 23 6.30 1.45 5.98
CA THR A 23 7.38 2.21 6.63
C THR A 23 8.34 2.79 5.59
N ARG A 24 8.74 2.02 4.57
CA ARG A 24 9.59 2.52 3.48
C ARG A 24 8.89 3.58 2.65
N ALA A 25 7.61 3.40 2.34
CA ALA A 25 6.84 4.34 1.55
C ALA A 25 6.65 5.69 2.29
N LEU A 26 6.37 5.64 3.59
CA LEU A 26 6.20 6.81 4.45
C LEU A 26 7.51 7.55 4.75
N ALA A 27 8.64 6.84 4.74
CA ALA A 27 9.95 7.44 4.92
C ALA A 27 10.49 8.14 3.65
N ASP A 28 9.84 7.96 2.50
CA ASP A 28 10.21 8.60 1.24
C ASP A 28 9.43 9.89 0.99
N ASN A 29 9.95 10.75 0.13
CA ASN A 29 9.32 12.01 -0.25
C ASN A 29 8.69 11.95 -1.65
N GLY A 30 7.86 12.96 -1.94
CA GLY A 30 7.29 13.16 -3.26
C GLY A 30 5.78 13.13 -3.24
N ASN A 31 5.19 14.16 -3.84
CA ASN A 31 3.77 14.19 -4.14
C ASN A 31 3.53 13.45 -5.48
N PRO A 32 2.71 12.38 -5.53
CA PRO A 32 2.38 11.66 -6.76
C PRO A 32 1.80 12.54 -7.89
N SER A 33 1.26 13.72 -7.58
CA SER A 33 0.78 14.66 -8.60
C SER A 33 1.88 15.57 -9.18
N ALA A 34 3.08 15.59 -8.59
CA ALA A 34 4.17 16.43 -9.06
C ALA A 34 4.93 15.78 -10.22
N VAL A 35 5.29 16.59 -11.23
CA VAL A 35 5.95 16.11 -12.45
C VAL A 35 7.44 15.85 -12.29
N HIS A 36 8.08 16.36 -11.22
CA HIS A 36 9.51 16.18 -10.96
C HIS A 36 9.83 14.73 -10.53
N ALA A 37 11.12 14.37 -10.53
CA ALA A 37 11.57 12.98 -10.33
C ALA A 37 10.99 12.31 -9.07
N ALA A 38 10.98 12.99 -7.93
CA ALA A 38 10.40 12.44 -6.69
C ALA A 38 8.89 12.14 -6.82
N GLY A 39 8.13 13.01 -7.48
CA GLY A 39 6.70 12.83 -7.68
C GLY A 39 6.40 11.68 -8.65
N ARG A 40 7.19 11.52 -9.71
CA ARG A 40 7.08 10.37 -10.63
C ARG A 40 7.37 9.04 -9.93
N ARG A 41 8.36 8.98 -9.03
CA ARG A 41 8.62 7.78 -8.22
C ARG A 41 7.47 7.46 -7.27
N ALA A 42 6.93 8.46 -6.58
CA ALA A 42 5.78 8.29 -5.71
C ALA A 42 4.54 7.82 -6.49
N ARG A 43 4.30 8.41 -7.67
CA ARG A 43 3.23 7.98 -8.58
C ARG A 43 3.39 6.53 -9.03
N ALA A 44 4.59 6.11 -9.43
CA ALA A 44 4.83 4.74 -9.87
C ALA A 44 4.42 3.70 -8.82
N ARG A 45 4.64 3.99 -7.52
CA ARG A 45 4.19 3.10 -6.42
C ARG A 45 2.68 3.01 -6.33
N VAL A 46 1.99 4.15 -6.46
CA VAL A 46 0.51 4.19 -6.44
C VAL A 46 -0.08 3.44 -7.63
N GLU A 47 0.45 3.64 -8.83
CA GLU A 47 -0.07 2.93 -10.02
C GLU A 47 0.24 1.43 -9.95
N THR A 48 1.39 1.03 -9.40
CA THR A 48 1.69 -0.40 -9.15
C THR A 48 0.66 -0.99 -8.18
N ALA A 49 0.33 -0.30 -7.09
CA ALA A 49 -0.68 -0.76 -6.14
C ALA A 49 -2.09 -0.82 -6.78
N ARG A 50 -2.44 0.16 -7.62
CA ARG A 50 -3.70 0.18 -8.37
C ARG A 50 -3.81 -1.02 -9.30
N ALA A 51 -2.75 -1.33 -10.05
CA ALA A 51 -2.70 -2.50 -10.93
C ALA A 51 -2.90 -3.81 -10.15
N GLN A 52 -2.19 -3.97 -9.04
CA GLN A 52 -2.31 -5.16 -8.19
C GLN A 52 -3.71 -5.35 -7.61
N VAL A 53 -4.37 -4.26 -7.19
CA VAL A 53 -5.75 -4.32 -6.71
C VAL A 53 -6.71 -4.63 -7.86
N GLY A 54 -6.52 -4.01 -9.04
CA GLY A 54 -7.30 -4.29 -10.24
C GLY A 54 -7.25 -5.76 -10.62
N ASP A 55 -6.04 -6.34 -10.71
CA ASP A 55 -5.83 -7.76 -11.01
C ASP A 55 -6.50 -8.67 -9.98
N LEU A 56 -6.42 -8.32 -8.68
CA LEU A 56 -7.02 -9.11 -7.60
C LEU A 56 -8.55 -9.19 -7.70
N VAL A 57 -9.19 -8.11 -8.16
CA VAL A 57 -10.66 -8.02 -8.23
C VAL A 57 -11.21 -8.18 -9.65
N GLY A 58 -10.35 -8.41 -10.64
CA GLY A 58 -10.75 -8.50 -12.06
C GLY A 58 -11.24 -7.17 -12.65
N ALA A 59 -10.76 -6.04 -12.15
CA ALA A 59 -11.07 -4.71 -12.67
C ALA A 59 -9.95 -4.21 -13.59
N ASP A 60 -10.32 -3.39 -14.58
CA ASP A 60 -9.35 -2.68 -15.42
C ASP A 60 -8.58 -1.65 -14.57
N PRO A 61 -7.24 -1.73 -14.50
CA PRO A 61 -6.42 -0.81 -13.72
C PRO A 61 -6.11 0.52 -14.42
N THR A 62 -6.61 0.75 -15.65
CA THR A 62 -6.36 1.96 -16.46
C THR A 62 -7.25 3.17 -16.15
#